data_AF-A0AAW7YV63-F1
#
_entry.id   AF-A0AAW7YV63-F1
#
_cell.length_a   1.000
_cell.length_b   1.000
_cell.length_c   1.000
_cell.angle_alpha   90.00
_cell.angle_beta   90.00
_cell.angle_gamma   90.00
#
_symmetry.space_group_name_H-M   'P 1'
#
loop_
_entity.id
_entity.type
_entity.pdbx_description
1 polymer ?
#
loop_
_entity_poly.entity_id
_entity_poly.type
_entity_poly.pdbx_seq_one_letter_code
_entity_poly.pdbx_strand_id
1 'polypeptide(L)'
;ALFSLFIYPIIVFFLLLGDSFGLPKVETHQWGGLLLTLVLAIVGIVAALPIGILLALGRRSHMPIVRSFCTIYIEFWRAVPLITVLFMASV
;
A
#
# COMPACT_ATOMS: atom_id res chain seq x y z
N ALA A 1 14.27 3.94 13.87
CA ALA A 1 13.17 4.88 13.59
C ALA A 1 13.67 6.18 12.97
N LEU A 2 14.51 6.96 13.68
CA LEU A 2 15.01 8.25 13.16
C LEU A 2 15.87 8.09 11.88
N PHE A 3 16.81 7.15 11.88
CA PHE A 3 17.64 6.83 10.70
C PHE A 3 16.79 6.42 9.47
N SER A 4 15.85 5.50 9.67
CA SER A 4 14.97 5.01 8.61
C SER A 4 13.99 6.06 8.08
N LEU A 5 13.55 7.01 8.92
CA LEU A 5 12.59 8.05 8.52
C LEU A 5 13.24 9.24 7.83
N PHE A 6 14.45 9.63 8.22
CA PHE A 6 15.08 10.86 7.73
C PHE A 6 16.28 10.60 6.80
N ILE A 7 17.13 9.63 7.12
CA ILE A 7 18.36 9.39 6.35
C ILE A 7 18.07 8.57 5.09
N TYR A 8 17.22 7.55 5.19
CA TYR A 8 16.83 6.71 4.05
C TYR A 8 16.22 7.48 2.86
N PRO A 9 15.22 8.37 3.02
CA PRO A 9 14.65 9.11 1.88
C PRO A 9 15.65 10.07 1.24
N ILE A 10 16.55 10.67 2.02
CA ILE A 10 17.61 11.54 1.50
C ILE A 10 18.56 10.72 0.62
N ILE A 11 19.01 9.55 1.09
CA ILE A 11 19.88 8.66 0.31
C ILE A 11 19.18 8.23 -1.00
N VAL A 12 17.92 7.79 -0.91
CA VAL A 12 17.14 7.36 -2.08
C VAL A 12 16.97 8.52 -3.08
N PHE A 13 16.72 9.74 -2.61
CA PHE A 13 16.59 10.91 -3.48
C PHE A 13 17.86 11.18 -4.29
N PHE A 14 19.04 11.16 -3.64
CA PHE A 14 20.32 11.33 -4.35
C PHE A 14 20.61 10.20 -5.32
N LEU A 15 20.25 8.95 -4.97
CA LEU A 15 20.42 7.80 -5.87
C LEU A 15 19.45 7.86 -7.07
N LEU A 16 18.23 8.37 -6.90
CA LEU A 16 17.23 8.48 -7.95
C LEU A 16 17.48 9.64 -8.93
N LEU A 17 18.08 10.75 -8.49
CA LEU A 17 18.47 11.84 -9.39
C LEU A 17 19.58 11.43 -10.38
N GLY A 18 20.42 10.47 -9.99
CA GLY A 18 21.64 10.14 -10.72
C GLY A 18 22.68 11.26 -10.59
N ASP A 19 23.65 11.33 -11.51
CA ASP A 19 24.74 12.34 -11.58
C ASP A 19 25.93 12.07 -10.63
N SER A 20 25.69 11.47 -9.47
CA SER A 20 26.74 11.02 -8.54
C SER A 20 27.04 9.52 -8.72
N PHE A 21 28.27 9.08 -8.38
CA PHE A 21 28.71 7.67 -8.44
C PHE A 21 28.70 7.01 -9.84
N GLY A 22 28.76 7.80 -10.92
CA GLY A 22 28.76 7.27 -12.30
C GLY A 22 27.38 6.83 -12.80
N LEU A 23 26.31 7.21 -12.10
CA LEU A 23 24.94 6.94 -12.51
C LEU A 23 24.48 7.94 -13.57
N PRO A 24 23.76 7.48 -14.62
CA PRO A 24 23.15 8.39 -15.58
C PRO A 24 22.13 9.28 -14.88
N LYS A 25 22.11 10.58 -15.23
CA LYS A 25 21.13 11.52 -14.71
C LYS A 25 19.73 11.11 -15.15
N VAL A 26 18.80 10.94 -14.20
CA VAL A 26 17.41 10.61 -14.49
C VAL A 26 16.58 11.89 -14.43
N GLU A 27 16.00 12.26 -15.57
CA GLU A 27 15.14 13.44 -15.64
C GLU A 27 13.90 13.26 -14.76
N THR A 28 13.48 14.33 -14.07
CA THR A 28 12.33 14.33 -13.16
C THR A 28 11.02 13.92 -13.86
N HIS A 29 10.95 14.07 -15.20
CA HIS A 29 9.82 13.61 -15.99
C HIS A 29 9.64 12.07 -15.96
N GLN A 30 10.72 11.31 -15.80
CA GLN A 30 10.69 9.85 -15.74
C GLN A 30 10.26 9.31 -14.36
N TRP A 31 10.06 10.19 -13.38
CA TRP A 31 9.66 9.83 -12.01
C TRP A 31 8.17 9.50 -11.88
N GLY A 32 7.42 9.51 -13.00
CA GLY A 32 5.99 9.25 -13.03
C GLY A 32 5.59 7.95 -12.32
N GLY A 33 6.40 6.89 -12.43
CA GLY A 33 6.16 5.61 -11.73
C GLY A 33 6.17 5.74 -10.21
N LEU A 34 7.13 6.48 -9.65
CA LEU A 34 7.23 6.72 -8.20
C LEU A 34 6.01 7.48 -7.69
N LEU A 35 5.62 8.55 -8.40
CA LEU A 35 4.44 9.35 -8.05
C LEU A 35 3.16 8.51 -8.14
N LEU A 36 3.02 7.71 -9.21
CA LEU A 36 1.86 6.83 -9.39
C LEU A 36 1.76 5.81 -8.24
N THR A 37 2.84 5.11 -7.92
CA THR A 37 2.85 4.15 -6.81
C THR A 37 2.51 4.82 -5.48
N LEU A 38 3.07 6.01 -5.20
CA LEU A 38 2.81 6.73 -3.97
C LEU A 38 1.34 7.16 -3.85
N VAL A 39 0.78 7.72 -4.92
CA VAL A 39 -0.63 8.13 -4.96
C VAL A 39 -1.55 6.93 -4.80
N LEU A 40 -1.32 5.85 -5.55
CA LEU A 40 -2.12 4.62 -5.45
C LEU A 40 -2.06 4.01 -4.05
N ALA A 41 -0.87 3.96 -3.44
CA ALA A 41 -0.69 3.44 -2.08
C ALA A 41 -1.43 4.30 -1.04
N ILE A 42 -1.27 5.62 -1.08
CA ILE A 42 -1.92 6.53 -0.13
C ILE A 42 -3.44 6.46 -0.26
N VAL A 43 -3.97 6.58 -1.49
CA VAL A 43 -5.41 6.52 -1.73
C VAL A 43 -5.97 5.16 -1.31
N GLY A 44 -5.28 4.07 -1.67
CA GLY A 44 -5.66 2.71 -1.27
C GLY A 44 -5.72 2.53 0.25
N ILE A 45 -4.70 3.00 0.98
CA ILE A 45 -4.65 2.91 2.45
C ILE A 45 -5.74 3.77 3.09
N VAL A 46 -5.89 5.02 2.66
CA VAL A 46 -6.88 5.97 3.21
C VAL A 46 -8.31 5.49 2.95
N ALA A 47 -8.59 4.91 1.79
CA ALA A 47 -9.89 4.33 1.48
C ALA A 47 -10.14 3.01 2.21
N ALA A 48 -9.12 2.14 2.35
CA ALA A 48 -9.27 0.83 2.98
C ALA A 48 -9.35 0.89 4.52
N LEU A 49 -8.67 1.84 5.16
CA LEU A 49 -8.66 2.01 6.62
C LEU A 49 -10.06 2.15 7.24
N PRO A 50 -10.95 3.07 6.82
CA PRO A 50 -12.27 3.21 7.42
C PRO A 50 -13.10 1.94 7.27
N ILE A 51 -13.03 1.29 6.10
CA ILE A 51 -13.72 0.02 5.85
C ILE A 51 -13.18 -1.07 6.78
N GLY A 52 -11.86 -1.19 6.90
CA GLY A 52 -11.20 -2.14 7.80
C GLY A 52 -11.59 -1.92 9.26
N ILE A 53 -11.67 -0.67 9.71
CA ILE A 53 -12.11 -0.32 11.07
C ILE A 53 -13.56 -0.72 11.29
N LEU A 54 -14.47 -0.39 10.36
CA LEU A 54 -15.89 -0.77 10.47
C LEU A 54 -16.08 -2.28 10.56
N LEU A 55 -15.37 -3.05 9.73
CA LEU A 55 -15.43 -4.52 9.76
C LEU A 55 -14.81 -5.11 11.03
N ALA A 56 -13.73 -4.50 11.55
CA ALA A 56 -13.12 -4.90 12.81
C ALA A 56 -14.05 -4.67 14.01
N LEU A 57 -14.79 -3.56 14.02
CA LEU A 57 -15.83 -3.27 15.01
C LEU A 57 -17.00 -4.27 14.87
N GLY A 58 -17.45 -4.54 13.65
CA GLY A 58 -18.51 -5.51 13.37
C GLY A 58 -18.18 -6.93 13.86
N ARG A 59 -16.91 -7.36 13.73
CA ARG A 59 -16.41 -8.64 14.27
C ARG A 59 -16.49 -8.72 15.81
N ARG A 60 -16.45 -7.59 16.52
CA ARG A 60 -16.59 -7.52 17.98
C ARG A 60 -18.05 -7.40 18.46
N SER A 61 -19.02 -7.31 17.55
CA SER A 61 -20.44 -7.18 17.89
C SER A 61 -21.01 -8.43 18.59
N HIS A 62 -21.99 -8.20 19.48
CA HIS A 62 -22.75 -9.27 20.15
C HIS A 62 -23.80 -9.92 19.22
N MET A 63 -24.09 -9.31 18.06
CA MET A 63 -25.01 -9.86 17.06
C MET A 63 -24.30 -10.95 16.23
N PRO A 64 -24.74 -12.23 16.31
CA PRO A 64 -24.01 -13.35 15.69
C PRO A 64 -23.98 -13.26 14.16
N ILE A 65 -25.02 -12.71 13.54
CA ILE A 65 -25.11 -12.58 12.07
C ILE A 65 -24.04 -11.61 11.54
N VAL A 66 -23.99 -10.41 12.12
CA VAL A 66 -23.03 -9.36 11.72
C VAL A 66 -21.59 -9.82 11.97
N ARG A 67 -21.34 -10.41 13.15
CA ARG A 67 -20.04 -10.95 13.52
C ARG A 67 -19.54 -12.00 12.52
N SER A 68 -20.41 -12.93 12.13
CA SER A 68 -20.06 -13.97 11.16
C SER A 68 -19.74 -13.38 9.79
N PHE A 69 -20.57 -12.47 9.28
CA PHE A 69 -20.33 -11.81 8.00
C PHE A 69 -18.99 -11.05 7.95
N CYS A 70 -18.72 -10.21 8.96
CA CYS A 70 -17.45 -9.48 9.07
C CYS A 70 -16.25 -10.44 9.19
N THR A 71 -16.40 -11.54 9.92
CA THR A 71 -15.33 -12.53 10.07
C THR A 71 -15.01 -13.20 8.75
N ILE A 72 -16.04 -13.69 8.02
CA ILE A 72 -15.88 -14.34 6.72
C ILE A 72 -15.20 -13.40 5.72
N TYR A 73 -15.67 -12.15 5.61
CA TYR A 73 -15.08 -11.19 4.66
C TYR A 73 -13.58 -10.95 4.93
N ILE A 74 -13.20 -10.73 6.19
CA ILE A 74 -11.80 -10.48 6.55
C ILE A 74 -10.94 -11.73 6.35
N GLU A 75 -11.41 -12.91 6.77
CA GLU A 75 -10.64 -14.15 6.62
C GLU A 75 -10.51 -14.56 5.13
N PHE A 76 -11.53 -14.30 4.31
CA PHE A 76 -11.47 -14.53 2.86
C PHE A 76 -10.34 -13.74 2.20
N TRP A 77 -10.32 -12.41 2.38
CA TRP A 77 -9.28 -11.57 1.77
C TRP A 77 -7.88 -11.83 2.32
N ARG A 78 -7.77 -12.32 3.56
CA ARG A 78 -6.49 -12.75 4.15
C ARG A 78 -6.01 -14.09 3.62
N ALA A 79 -6.93 -14.97 3.21
CA ALA A 79 -6.62 -16.27 2.62
C ALA A 79 -6.29 -16.18 1.13
N VAL A 80 -6.83 -15.18 0.42
CA VAL A 80 -6.55 -14.96 -1.01
C VAL A 80 -5.16 -14.32 -1.20
N PRO A 81 -4.28 -14.93 -2.01
CA PRO A 81 -2.99 -14.31 -2.35
C PRO A 81 -3.20 -13.04 -3.18
N LEU A 82 -2.60 -11.92 -2.77
CA LEU A 82 -2.76 -10.66 -3.51
C LEU A 82 -2.34 -10.78 -4.98
N ILE A 83 -1.31 -11.58 -5.26
CA ILE A 83 -0.79 -11.77 -6.61
C ILE A 83 -1.85 -12.34 -7.57
N THR A 84 -2.75 -13.22 -7.12
CA THR A 84 -3.79 -13.79 -7.99
C THR A 84 -4.82 -12.75 -8.39
N VAL A 85 -5.19 -11.87 -7.45
CA VAL A 85 -6.11 -10.75 -7.70
C VAL A 85 -5.50 -9.74 -8.65
N LEU A 86 -4.21 -9.43 -8.47
CA LEU A 86 -3.48 -8.53 -9.37
C LEU A 86 -3.45 -9.08 -10.80
N PHE A 87 -3.20 -10.38 -10.98
CA PHE A 87 -3.23 -11.00 -12.31
C PHE A 87 -4.62 -10.96 -12.97
N MET A 88 -5.68 -11.24 -12.21
CA MET A 88 -7.05 -11.15 -12.73
C MET A 88 -7.45 -9.72 -13.13
N ALA A 89 -6.90 -8.70 -12.47
CA ALA A 89 -7.16 -7.30 -12.81
C ALA A 89 -6.35 -6.79 -14.01
N SER A 90 -5.28 -7.49 -14.40
CA SER A 90 -4.36 -7.11 -15.48
C SER A 90 -4.63 -7.81 -16.83
N VAL A 91 -5.65 -8.67 -16.88
CA VAL A 91 -6.17 -9.31 -18.10
C VAL A 91 -7.31 -8.47 -18.67
#